data_AF-A0A8J8F839-F1
#
_entry.id   AF-A0A8J8F839-F1
#
_cell.length_a   1.000
_cell.length_b   1.000
_cell.length_c   1.000
_cell.angle_alpha   90.00
_cell.angle_beta   90.00
_cell.angle_gamma   90.00
#
_symmetry.space_group_name_H-M   'P 1'
#
loop_
_entity.id
_entity.type
_entity.pdbx_description
1 polymer ?
#
loop_
_entity_poly.entity_id
_entity_poly.type
_entity_poly.pdbx_seq_one_letter_code
_entity_poly.pdbx_strand_id
1 'polypeptide(L)' 'MGTQNTSAEASTRNLGEEILSRLSRSTWAKQFLIEAVVDETGCDHETVLEVFNDLENRGRIYTFNGVVKRT' A
#
# COMPACT_ATOMS: atom_id res chain seq x y z
N MET A 1 -1.13 29.56 14.43
CA MET A 1 -1.97 28.99 13.37
C MET A 1 -1.28 27.72 12.90
N GLY A 2 -1.78 26.54 13.25
CA GLY A 2 -1.14 25.29 12.91
C GLY A 2 -2.17 24.22 12.64
N THR A 3 -2.38 23.87 11.36
CA THR A 3 -2.89 22.57 10.90
C THR A 3 -2.88 22.57 9.36
N GLN A 4 -1.75 22.20 8.75
CA GLN A 4 -1.67 21.89 7.32
C GLN A 4 -0.83 20.62 7.11
N ASN A 5 -1.20 19.51 7.75
CA ASN A 5 -0.58 18.19 7.48
C ASN A 5 -1.60 17.04 7.35
N THR A 6 -2.90 17.32 7.51
CA THR A 6 -3.92 16.27 7.68
C THR A 6 -4.27 15.51 6.39
N SER A 7 -4.00 16.07 5.20
CA SER A 7 -4.49 15.49 3.94
C SER A 7 -3.60 14.37 3.38
N ALA A 8 -2.27 14.48 3.49
CA ALA A 8 -1.35 13.47 2.96
C ALA A 8 -1.38 12.20 3.81
N GLU A 9 -1.24 12.34 5.14
CA GLU A 9 -1.24 11.20 6.06
C GLU A 9 -2.55 10.41 6.05
N ALA A 10 -3.69 11.06 5.82
CA ALA A 10 -4.99 10.40 5.69
C ALA A 10 -5.08 9.56 4.41
N SER A 11 -4.60 10.09 3.28
CA SER A 11 -4.53 9.35 2.01
C SER A 11 -3.54 8.19 2.08
N THR A 12 -2.36 8.39 2.68
CA THR A 12 -1.35 7.34 2.89
C THR A 12 -1.85 6.22 3.81
N ARG A 13 -2.57 6.56 4.88
CA ARG A 13 -3.21 5.55 5.75
C ARG A 13 -4.30 4.76 5.03
N ASN A 14 -5.07 5.41 4.16
CA ASN A 14 -6.10 4.74 3.36
C ASN A 14 -5.47 3.72 2.38
N LEU A 15 -4.39 4.11 1.69
CA LEU A 15 -3.62 3.23 0.81
C LEU A 15 -3.04 2.01 1.54
N GLY A 16 -2.48 2.21 2.73
CA GLY A 16 -1.93 1.11 3.51
C GLY A 16 -2.99 0.08 3.90
N GLU A 17 -4.17 0.55 4.31
CA GLU A 17 -5.30 -0.32 4.65
C GLU A 17 -5.87 -1.04 3.41
N GLU A 18 -5.93 -0.37 2.25
CA GLU A 18 -6.35 -0.99 0.98
C GLU A 18 -5.40 -2.13 0.56
N ILE A 19 -4.09 -1.90 0.60
CA ILE A 19 -3.07 -2.93 0.34
C ILE A 19 -3.26 -4.13 1.28
N LEU A 20 -3.44 -3.88 2.58
CA LEU A 20 -3.63 -4.93 3.58
C LEU A 20 -4.96 -5.66 3.42
N SER A 21 -6.02 -4.96 3.03
CA SER A 21 -7.35 -5.53 2.76
C SER A 21 -7.30 -6.53 1.60
N ARG A 22 -6.63 -6.16 0.50
CA ARG A 22 -6.44 -7.04 -0.67
C ARG A 22 -5.59 -8.26 -0.35
N LEU A 23 -4.57 -8.09 0.49
CA LEU A 23 -3.73 -9.19 0.99
C LEU A 23 -4.40 -10.05 2.06
N SER A 24 -5.50 -9.58 2.67
CA SER A 24 -6.23 -10.35 3.69
C SER A 24 -6.99 -11.54 3.10
N ARG A 25 -7.24 -11.54 1.79
CA ARG A 25 -8.04 -12.58 1.11
C ARG A 25 -7.22 -13.55 0.27
N SER A 26 -6.06 -13.09 -0.25
CA SER A 26 -5.20 -13.85 -1.15
C SER A 26 -3.80 -13.27 -1.20
N THR A 27 -2.87 -14.04 -1.78
CA THR A 27 -1.59 -13.51 -2.24
C THR A 27 -1.70 -12.83 -3.59
N TRP A 28 -0.88 -11.81 -3.81
CA TRP A 28 -0.83 -11.10 -5.08
C TRP A 28 0.60 -11.02 -5.59
N ALA A 29 0.79 -11.06 -6.91
CA ALA A 29 2.08 -10.61 -7.45
C ALA A 29 2.21 -9.10 -7.17
N LYS A 30 3.42 -8.65 -6.79
CA LYS A 30 3.69 -7.26 -6.40
C LYS A 30 3.19 -6.27 -7.44
N GLN A 31 3.49 -6.52 -8.71
CA GLN A 31 3.09 -5.66 -9.81
C GLN A 31 1.56 -5.52 -9.90
N PHE A 32 0.83 -6.64 -9.95
CA PHE A 32 -0.64 -6.61 -10.02
C PHE A 32 -1.29 -6.00 -8.79
N LEU A 33 -0.71 -6.19 -7.60
CA LEU A 33 -1.22 -5.55 -6.39
C LEU A 33 -1.11 -4.03 -6.49
N ILE A 34 0.06 -3.52 -6.90
CA ILE A 34 0.29 -2.09 -7.03
C ILE A 34 -0.63 -1.49 -8.10
N GLU A 35 -0.70 -2.12 -9.28
CA GLU A 35 -1.60 -1.68 -10.37
C GLU A 35 -3.05 -1.62 -9.91
N ALA A 36 -3.51 -2.64 -9.18
CA ALA A 36 -4.91 -2.70 -8.75
C ALA A 36 -5.23 -1.73 -7.60
N VAL A 37 -4.24 -1.32 -6.80
CA VAL A 37 -4.40 -0.25 -5.79
C VAL A 37 -4.39 1.12 -6.47
N VAL A 38 -3.53 1.34 -7.46
CA VAL A 38 -3.51 2.55 -8.28
C VAL A 38 -4.86 2.76 -8.98
N ASP A 39 -5.39 1.71 -9.62
CA ASP A 39 -6.68 1.74 -10.32
C ASP A 39 -7.86 2.07 -9.38
N GLU A 40 -7.90 1.47 -8.19
CA GLU A 40 -8.97 1.69 -7.21
C GLU A 40 -8.90 3.07 -6.56
N THR A 41 -7.70 3.54 -6.23
CA THR A 41 -7.53 4.75 -5.40
C THR A 41 -7.30 6.01 -6.24
N GLY A 42 -6.90 5.86 -7.50
CA GLY A 42 -6.47 6.96 -8.37
C GLY A 42 -5.14 7.60 -7.94
N CYS A 43 -4.42 7.01 -6.97
CA CYS A 43 -3.11 7.50 -6.54
C CYS A 43 -2.03 7.16 -7.57
N ASP A 44 -1.02 8.02 -7.67
CA ASP A 44 0.15 7.76 -8.49
C ASP A 44 0.95 6.55 -8.00
N HIS A 45 1.61 5.90 -8.96
CA HIS A 45 2.36 4.67 -8.74
C HIS A 45 3.49 4.84 -7.72
N GLU A 46 4.12 6.02 -7.68
CA GLU A 46 5.21 6.35 -6.76
C GLU A 46 4.71 6.36 -5.31
N THR A 47 3.59 7.04 -5.04
CA THR A 47 2.98 7.06 -3.70
C THR A 47 2.60 5.64 -3.25
N VAL A 48 2.02 4.82 -4.11
CA VAL A 48 1.64 3.43 -3.76
C VAL A 48 2.89 2.59 -3.45
N LEU A 49 3.99 2.79 -4.19
CA LEU A 49 5.27 2.13 -3.92
C LEU A 49 5.89 2.57 -2.59
N GLU A 50 5.82 3.85 -2.24
CA GLU A 50 6.30 4.35 -0.94
C GLU A 50 5.54 3.70 0.21
N VAL A 51 4.21 3.65 0.12
CA VAL A 51 3.37 2.99 1.14
C VAL A 51 3.66 1.50 1.20
N PHE A 52 3.80 0.84 0.06
CA PHE A 52 4.18 -0.56 -0.01
C PHE A 52 5.50 -0.82 0.72
N ASN A 53 6.53 -0.01 0.45
CA ASN A 53 7.84 -0.15 1.08
C ASN A 53 7.76 0.15 2.58
N ASP A 54 6.97 1.13 3.03
CA ASP A 54 6.75 1.37 4.46
C ASP A 54 6.10 0.15 5.14
N LEU A 55 5.11 -0.48 4.52
CA LEU A 55 4.49 -1.70 5.04
C LEU A 55 5.47 -2.87 5.11
N GLU A 56 6.34 -3.04 4.10
CA GLU A 56 7.36 -4.08 4.08
C GLU A 56 8.43 -3.83 5.16
N ASN A 57 8.90 -2.58 5.29
CA ASN A 57 9.88 -2.19 6.32
C ASN A 57 9.33 -2.35 7.74
N ARG A 58 8.03 -2.09 7.95
CA ARG A 58 7.34 -2.32 9.22
C ARG A 58 7.04 -3.80 9.46
N GLY A 59 7.38 -4.68 8.53
CA GLY A 59 7.12 -6.12 8.62
C GLY A 59 5.65 -6.48 8.56
N ARG A 60 4.78 -5.60 8.05
CA ARG A 60 3.33 -5.84 7.91
C ARG A 60 3.02 -6.72 6.70
N ILE A 61 3.89 -6.68 5.69
CA ILE A 61 3.87 -7.52 4.51
C ILE A 61 5.28 -8.02 4.23
N TYR A 62 5.38 -9.08 3.45
CA TYR A 62 6.64 -9.55 2.89
C TYR A 62 6.47 -9.94 1.42
N THR A 63 7.52 -9.71 0.64
CA THR A 63 7.59 -10.14 -0.76
C THR A 63 8.52 -11.36 -0.89
N PHE A 64 8.02 -12.46 -1.43
CA PHE A 64 8.80 -13.65 -1.75
C PHE A 64 8.55 -14.07 -3.19
N ASN A 65 9.62 -14.14 -3.99
CA ASN A 65 9.56 -14.51 -5.41
C ASN A 65 8.55 -13.66 -6.22
N GLY A 66 8.51 -12.35 -5.96
CA GLY A 66 7.57 -11.42 -6.59
C GLY A 66 6.13 -11.51 -6.08
N VAL A 67 5.82 -12.42 -5.15
CA VAL A 67 4.51 -12.57 -4.51
C VAL A 67 4.51 -11.89 -3.15
N VAL A 68 3.49 -11.09 -2.91
CA VAL A 68 3.29 -10.34 -1.67
C VAL A 68 2.29 -11.07 -0.79
N LYS A 69 2.63 -11.14 0.50
CA LYS A 69 1.80 -11.70 1.56
C LYS A 69 1.78 -10.77 2.76
N ARG A 70 0.68 -10.80 3.51
CA ARG A 70 0.63 -10.21 4.84
C ARG A 70 1.42 -11.07 5.82
N THR A 71 2.14 -10.44 6.73
CA THR A 71 2.78 -11.09 7.90
C THR A 71 1.75 -11.29 9.00
#